data_AF-A0AA39V5M7-F1
#
_entry.id   AF-A0AA39V5M7-F1
#
_cell.length_a   1.000
_cell.length_b   1.000
_cell.length_c   1.000
_cell.angle_alpha   90.00
_cell.angle_beta   90.00
_cell.angle_gamma   90.00
#
_symmetry.space_group_name_H-M   'P 1'
#
loop_
_entity.id
_entity.type
_entity.pdbx_description
1 polymer ?
#
loop_
_entity_poly.entity_id
_entity_poly.type
_entity_poly.pdbx_seq_one_letter_code
_entity_poly.pdbx_strand_id
1 'polypeptide(L)'
;MASDQQKLQSLIDAYQKLQNDLQATVTARQKLESQQQENKGVQKEFTLLPPTSQIYKLIGPVLLKQDRSEAVMAVEGRLEFIDKEIKRIESQIQSMQSESENKKMEVYRLQTQLQQQGESVS
;
A
#
# COMPACT_ATOMS: atom_id res chain seq x y z
N MET A 1 14.14 3.87 -35.98
CA MET A 1 13.34 5.12 -36.15
C MET A 1 11.89 4.92 -35.72
N ALA A 2 10.96 4.47 -36.58
CA ALA A 2 9.53 4.29 -36.20
C ALA A 2 9.31 3.25 -35.09
N SER A 3 10.05 2.14 -35.13
CA SER A 3 10.01 1.08 -34.10
C SER A 3 10.49 1.53 -32.73
N ASP A 4 11.45 2.47 -32.70
CA ASP A 4 12.11 2.89 -31.46
C ASP A 4 11.34 4.03 -30.78
N GLN A 5 10.67 4.87 -31.57
CA GLN A 5 9.65 5.80 -31.06
C GLN A 5 8.46 5.05 -30.46
N GLN A 6 7.99 3.97 -31.09
CA GLN A 6 6.93 3.12 -30.53
C GLN A 6 7.35 2.46 -29.21
N LYS A 7 8.57 1.91 -29.15
CA LYS A 7 9.12 1.36 -27.89
C LYS A 7 9.21 2.43 -26.81
N LEU A 8 9.67 3.64 -27.13
CA LEU A 8 9.74 4.74 -26.18
C LEU A 8 8.36 5.09 -25.62
N GLN A 9 7.34 5.19 -26.48
CA GLN A 9 5.98 5.45 -26.03
C GLN A 9 5.48 4.34 -25.09
N SER A 10 5.69 3.07 -25.44
CA SER A 10 5.30 1.95 -24.59
C SER A 10 6.01 1.95 -23.22
N LEU A 11 7.29 2.33 -23.18
CA LEU A 11 8.03 2.48 -21.92
C LEU A 11 7.50 3.62 -21.05
N ILE A 12 7.14 4.75 -21.67
CA ILE A 12 6.53 5.89 -20.98
C ILE A 12 5.17 5.50 -20.40
N ASP A 13 4.32 4.84 -21.18
CA ASP A 13 2.99 4.41 -20.73
C ASP A 13 3.10 3.42 -19.57
N ALA A 14 4.03 2.46 -19.67
CA ALA A 14 4.30 1.51 -18.59
C ALA A 14 4.82 2.19 -17.32
N TYR A 15 5.73 3.16 -17.46
CA TYR A 15 6.24 3.94 -16.33
C TYR A 15 5.13 4.76 -15.65
N GLN A 16 4.29 5.44 -16.43
CA GLN A 16 3.15 6.20 -15.89
C GLN A 16 2.16 5.29 -15.15
N LYS A 17 1.86 4.12 -15.71
CA LYS A 17 1.01 3.13 -15.05
C LYS A 17 1.61 2.69 -13.72
N LEU A 18 2.90 2.34 -13.71
CA LEU A 18 3.59 1.92 -12.49
C LEU A 18 3.61 3.01 -11.40
N GLN A 19 3.77 4.27 -11.79
CA GLN A 19 3.69 5.40 -10.87
C GLN A 19 2.29 5.55 -10.25
N ASN A 20 1.23 5.38 -11.05
CA ASN A 20 -0.15 5.41 -10.55
C ASN A 20 -0.44 4.24 -9.60
N ASP A 21 0.01 3.04 -9.96
CA ASP A 21 -0.17 1.83 -9.13
C ASP A 21 0.63 1.96 -7.81
N LEU A 22 1.83 2.54 -7.84
CA LEU A 22 2.60 2.85 -6.64
C LEU A 22 1.85 3.84 -5.74
N GLN A 23 1.31 4.92 -6.30
CA GLN A 23 0.54 5.90 -5.52
C GLN A 23 -0.71 5.27 -4.89
N ALA A 24 -1.44 4.43 -5.62
CA ALA A 24 -2.58 3.69 -5.09
C ALA A 24 -2.17 2.76 -3.93
N THR A 25 -1.03 2.08 -4.07
CA THR A 25 -0.48 1.18 -3.06
C THR A 25 -0.05 1.94 -1.78
N VAL A 26 0.58 3.11 -1.93
CA VAL A 26 0.93 3.99 -0.80
C VAL A 26 -0.32 4.46 -0.05
N THR A 27 -1.37 4.87 -0.78
CA THR A 27 -2.65 5.26 -0.16
C THR A 27 -3.29 4.10 0.61
N ALA A 28 -3.24 2.88 0.06
CA ALA A 28 -3.71 1.69 0.76
C ALA A 28 -2.92 1.40 2.04
N ARG A 29 -1.59 1.63 2.05
CA ARG A 29 -0.75 1.50 3.25
C ARG A 29 -1.17 2.51 4.32
N GLN A 30 -1.37 3.78 3.96
CA GLN A 30 -1.83 4.81 4.89
C GLN A 30 -3.18 4.45 5.53
N LYS A 31 -4.08 3.85 4.76
CA LYS A 31 -5.36 3.35 5.30
C LYS A 31 -5.16 2.23 6.32
N LEU A 32 -4.28 1.27 6.05
CA LEU A 32 -3.94 0.20 7.01
C LEU A 32 -3.33 0.77 8.30
N GLU A 33 -2.46 1.77 8.19
CA GLU A 33 -1.87 2.45 9.35
C GLU A 33 -2.93 3.13 10.23
N SER A 34 -3.88 3.85 9.63
CA SER A 34 -5.02 4.44 10.39
C SER A 34 -5.80 3.36 11.12
N GLN A 35 -6.13 2.26 10.44
CA GLN A 35 -6.85 1.14 11.04
C GLN A 35 -6.05 0.49 12.17
N GLN A 36 -4.73 0.34 12.00
CA GLN A 36 -3.85 -0.19 13.04
C GLN A 36 -3.88 0.69 14.28
N GLN A 37 -3.77 2.01 14.10
CA GLN A 37 -3.76 2.97 15.21
C GLN A 37 -5.09 2.98 15.97
N GLU A 38 -6.21 2.92 15.25
CA GLU A 38 -7.54 2.78 15.87
C GLU A 38 -7.64 1.50 16.71
N ASN A 39 -7.20 0.36 16.17
CA ASN A 39 -7.26 -0.92 16.91
C ASN A 39 -6.30 -0.96 18.10
N LYS A 40 -5.11 -0.33 17.99
CA LYS A 40 -4.19 -0.13 19.12
C LYS A 40 -4.84 0.73 20.21
N GLY A 41 -5.58 1.75 19.82
CA GLY A 41 -6.39 2.56 20.73
C GLY A 41 -7.40 1.70 21.49
N VAL A 42 -8.20 0.89 20.78
CA VAL A 42 -9.17 -0.03 21.39
C VAL A 42 -8.50 -1.04 22.32
N GLN A 43 -7.37 -1.64 21.91
CA GLN A 43 -6.60 -2.56 22.75
C GLN A 43 -6.15 -1.87 24.05
N LYS A 44 -5.66 -0.63 23.96
CA LYS A 44 -5.28 0.16 25.14
C LYS A 44 -6.47 0.42 26.05
N GLU A 45 -7.64 0.78 25.51
CA GLU A 45 -8.86 0.93 26.31
C GLU A 45 -9.21 -0.36 27.06
N PHE A 46 -9.08 -1.54 26.42
CA PHE A 46 -9.29 -2.82 27.10
C PHE A 46 -8.34 -3.04 28.29
N THR A 47 -7.11 -2.51 28.26
CA THR A 47 -6.17 -2.60 29.39
C THR A 47 -6.55 -1.69 30.55
N LEU A 48 -7.22 -0.57 30.27
CA LEU A 48 -7.63 0.42 31.26
C LEU A 48 -9.01 0.10 31.88
N LEU A 49 -9.83 -0.67 31.17
CA LEU A 49 -11.18 -1.02 31.61
C LEU A 49 -11.18 -1.94 32.86
N PRO A 50 -12.04 -1.65 33.86
CA PRO A 50 -12.25 -2.53 35.00
C PRO A 50 -12.68 -3.95 34.58
N PRO A 51 -12.26 -5.02 35.29
CA PRO A 51 -12.66 -6.40 34.97
C PRO A 51 -14.15 -6.68 35.01
N THR A 52 -14.92 -5.88 35.74
CA THR A 52 -16.38 -5.99 35.85
C THR A 52 -17.13 -5.28 34.73
N SER A 53 -16.43 -4.63 33.80
CA SER A 53 -17.06 -3.88 32.70
C SER A 53 -17.79 -4.82 31.74
N GLN A 54 -18.98 -4.41 31.32
CA GLN A 54 -19.74 -5.13 30.31
C GLN A 54 -19.31 -4.68 28.92
N ILE A 55 -18.97 -5.63 28.06
CA ILE A 55 -18.54 -5.37 26.68
C ILE A 55 -19.69 -5.66 25.73
N TYR A 56 -19.91 -4.77 24.77
CA TYR A 56 -20.95 -4.90 23.76
C TYR A 56 -20.36 -4.66 22.37
N LYS A 57 -20.77 -5.50 21.41
CA LYS A 57 -20.42 -5.37 20.00
C LYS A 57 -21.64 -4.92 19.21
N LEU A 58 -21.49 -3.87 18.40
CA LEU A 58 -22.53 -3.42 17.47
C LEU A 58 -22.57 -4.35 16.24
N ILE A 59 -23.73 -4.92 15.98
CA ILE A 59 -24.02 -5.75 14.81
C ILE A 59 -25.30 -5.21 14.17
N GLY A 60 -25.16 -4.50 13.04
CA GLY A 60 -26.29 -3.78 12.43
C GLY A 60 -26.87 -2.75 13.42
N PRO A 61 -28.19 -2.75 13.68
CA PRO A 61 -28.80 -1.85 14.66
C PRO A 61 -28.77 -2.38 16.11
N VAL A 62 -28.13 -3.53 16.39
CA VAL A 62 -28.21 -4.22 17.70
C VAL A 62 -26.87 -4.24 18.43
N LEU A 63 -26.90 -4.02 19.76
CA LEU A 63 -25.76 -4.24 20.66
C LEU A 63 -25.85 -5.64 21.27
N LEU A 64 -24.88 -6.50 20.92
CA LEU A 64 -24.76 -7.84 21.48
C LEU A 64 -23.75 -7.84 22.62
N LYS A 65 -24.14 -8.33 23.79
CA LYS A 65 -23.20 -8.53 24.90
C LYS A 65 -22.16 -9.58 24.50
N GLN A 66 -20.88 -9.26 24.68
CA GLN A 66 -19.76 -10.13 24.34
C GLN A 66 -18.91 -10.40 25.58
N ASP A 67 -18.30 -11.59 25.64
CA ASP A 67 -17.30 -11.88 26.65
C ASP A 67 -16.05 -11.00 26.46
N ARG A 68 -15.45 -10.54 27.57
CA ARG A 68 -14.28 -9.66 27.51
C ARG A 68 -13.10 -10.34 26.83
N SER A 69 -12.82 -11.60 27.16
CA SER A 69 -11.68 -12.31 26.60
C SER A 69 -11.83 -12.51 25.09
N GLU A 70 -13.04 -12.84 24.63
CA GLU A 70 -13.36 -12.94 23.21
C GLU A 70 -13.18 -11.60 22.49
N ALA A 71 -13.64 -10.50 23.09
CA ALA A 71 -13.49 -9.17 22.51
C ALA A 71 -12.02 -8.75 22.39
N VAL A 72 -11.20 -9.04 23.42
CA VAL A 72 -9.75 -8.78 23.41
C VAL A 72 -9.06 -9.61 22.32
N MET A 73 -9.32 -10.93 22.27
CA MET A 73 -8.75 -11.80 21.24
C MET A 73 -9.11 -11.35 19.82
N ALA A 74 -10.34 -10.86 19.61
CA ALA A 74 -10.75 -10.35 18.31
C ALA A 74 -9.96 -9.09 17.89
N VAL A 75 -9.66 -8.18 18.83
CA VAL A 75 -8.83 -6.99 18.57
C VAL A 75 -7.39 -7.39 18.30
N GLU A 76 -6.84 -8.31 19.08
CA GLU A 76 -5.47 -8.82 18.90
C GLU A 76 -5.28 -9.52 17.56
N GLY A 77 -6.19 -10.43 17.20
CA GLY A 77 -6.16 -11.10 15.90
C GLY A 77 -6.30 -10.12 14.73
N ARG A 78 -7.10 -9.05 14.90
CA ARG A 78 -7.19 -7.99 13.89
C ARG A 78 -5.90 -7.18 13.77
N LEU A 79 -5.25 -6.85 14.89
CA LEU A 79 -3.95 -6.18 14.88
C LEU A 79 -2.88 -7.04 14.19
N GLU A 80 -2.81 -8.33 14.51
CA GLU A 80 -1.87 -9.25 13.88
C GLU A 80 -2.09 -9.34 12.36
N PHE A 81 -3.34 -9.41 11.93
CA PHE A 81 -3.68 -9.39 10.50
C PHE A 81 -3.23 -8.08 9.83
N ILE A 82 -3.55 -6.93 10.42
CA ILE A 82 -3.16 -5.61 9.89
C ILE A 82 -1.63 -5.49 9.82
N ASP A 83 -0.90 -5.96 10.84
CA ASP A 83 0.57 -5.94 10.86
C ASP A 83 1.19 -6.76 9.72
N LYS A 84 0.64 -7.95 9.44
CA LYS A 84 1.07 -8.79 8.31
C LYS A 84 0.79 -8.09 6.98
N GLU A 85 -0.37 -7.46 6.85
CA GLU A 85 -0.75 -6.73 5.65
C GLU A 85 0.11 -5.49 5.41
N ILE A 86 0.47 -4.77 6.48
CA ILE A 86 1.43 -3.64 6.40
C ILE A 86 2.79 -4.12 5.89
N LYS A 87 3.32 -5.22 6.43
CA LYS A 87 4.60 -5.77 5.94
C LYS A 87 4.54 -6.19 4.47
N ARG A 88 3.42 -6.80 4.07
CA ARG A 88 3.18 -7.23 2.68
C ARG A 88 3.15 -6.03 1.74
N ILE A 89 2.40 -4.98 2.08
CA ILE A 89 2.26 -3.80 1.23
C ILE A 89 3.55 -2.98 1.19
N GLU A 90 4.31 -2.91 2.29
CA GLU A 90 5.62 -2.25 2.32
C GLU A 90 6.62 -2.95 1.40
N SER A 91 6.63 -4.29 1.39
CA SER A 91 7.44 -5.08 0.44
C SER A 91 7.03 -4.81 -1.01
N GLN A 92 5.73 -4.71 -1.29
CA GLN A 92 5.21 -4.37 -2.62
C GLN A 92 5.64 -2.96 -3.05
N ILE A 93 5.53 -1.97 -2.17
CA ILE A 93 5.98 -0.59 -2.41
C ILE A 93 7.47 -0.57 -2.78
N GLN A 94 8.31 -1.26 -2.02
CA GLN A 94 9.76 -1.32 -2.29
C GLN A 94 10.06 -1.94 -3.67
N SER A 95 9.37 -3.03 -4.02
CA SER A 95 9.51 -3.66 -5.33
C SER A 95 9.11 -2.70 -6.46
N MET A 96 7.97 -2.03 -6.34
CA MET A 96 7.46 -1.10 -7.34
C MET A 96 8.34 0.15 -7.47
N GLN A 97 8.92 0.64 -6.37
CA GLN A 97 9.90 1.73 -6.40
C GLN A 97 11.16 1.34 -7.17
N SER A 98 11.69 0.14 -6.92
CA SER A 98 12.86 -0.36 -7.66
C SER A 98 12.56 -0.54 -9.15
N GLU A 99 11.39 -1.10 -9.49
CA GLU A 99 10.95 -1.25 -10.87
C GLU A 99 10.75 0.11 -11.55
N SER A 100 10.20 1.09 -10.83
CA SER A 100 9.99 2.46 -11.32
C SER A 100 11.29 3.15 -11.68
N GLU A 101 12.31 3.07 -10.83
CA GLU A 101 13.63 3.63 -11.12
C GLU A 101 14.32 2.92 -12.31
N ASN A 102 14.20 1.59 -12.41
CA ASN A 102 14.71 0.85 -13.57
C ASN A 102 14.03 1.32 -14.87
N LYS A 103 12.71 1.44 -14.86
CA LYS A 103 11.94 1.86 -16.04
C LYS A 103 12.26 3.29 -16.46
N LYS A 104 12.42 4.19 -15.49
CA LYS A 104 12.87 5.56 -15.72
C LYS A 104 14.25 5.62 -16.39
N MET A 105 15.18 4.78 -15.95
CA MET A 105 16.50 4.68 -16.60
C MET A 105 16.41 4.12 -18.02
N GLU A 106 15.55 3.14 -18.30
CA GLU A 106 15.31 2.62 -19.66
C GLU A 106 14.76 3.73 -20.58
N VAL A 107 13.77 4.50 -20.11
CA VAL A 107 13.22 5.65 -20.84
C VAL A 107 14.32 6.66 -21.16
N TYR A 108 15.13 7.05 -20.16
CA TYR A 108 16.20 8.02 -20.34
C TYR A 108 17.25 7.56 -21.35
N ARG A 109 17.68 6.29 -21.28
CA ARG A 109 18.64 5.71 -22.22
C ARG A 109 18.11 5.73 -23.66
N LEU A 110 16.86 5.33 -23.86
CA LEU A 110 16.27 5.28 -25.19
C LEU A 110 16.04 6.69 -25.77
N GLN A 111 15.62 7.66 -24.93
CA GLN A 111 15.52 9.07 -25.34
C GLN A 111 16.87 9.64 -25.78
N THR A 112 17.93 9.36 -25.02
CA THR A 112 19.29 9.82 -25.34
C THR A 112 19.78 9.22 -26.66
N GLN A 113 19.56 7.92 -26.90
CA GLN A 113 19.93 7.25 -28.15
C GLN A 113 19.20 7.85 -29.36
N LEU A 114 17.91 8.17 -29.22
CA LEU A 114 17.12 8.77 -30.29
C LEU A 114 17.58 10.20 -30.63
N GLN A 115 17.98 11.00 -29.63
CA GLN A 115 18.57 12.33 -29.85
C GLN A 115 19.90 12.25 -30.61
N GLN A 116 20.82 11.39 -30.17
CA GLN A 116 22.13 11.23 -30.80
C GLN A 116 22.01 10.74 -32.26
N GLN A 117 21.07 9.83 -32.54
CA GLN A 117 20.81 9.38 -33.90
C GLN A 117 20.24 10.50 -34.78
N GLY A 118 19.37 11.36 -34.24
CA GLY A 118 18.84 12.52 -34.98
C GLY A 118 19.91 13.56 -35.35
N GLU A 119 20.88 13.79 -34.46
CA GLU A 119 22.01 14.71 -34.70
C GLU A 119 23.02 14.15 -35.70
N SER A 120 23.25 12.83 -35.72
CA SER A 120 24.21 12.18 -36.63
C SER A 120 23.72 12.04 -38.09
N VAL A 121 22.43 12.28 -38.35
CA VAL A 121 21.80 12.16 -39.68
C VAL A 121 21.50 13.55 -40.28
N SER A 122 21.78 14.64 -39.55
CA SER A 122 21.68 16.04 -40.02
C SER A 122 23.04 16.60 -40.43
#